data_AF-A0AAU9VQY7-F1
#
_entry.id   AF-A0AAU9VQY7-F1
#
_cell.length_a   1.000
_cell.length_b   1.000
_cell.length_c   1.000
_cell.angle_alpha   90.00
_cell.angle_beta   90.00
_cell.angle_gamma   90.00
#
_symmetry.space_group_name_H-M   'P 1'
#
loop_
_entity.id
_entity.type
_entity.pdbx_description
1 polymer ?
#
loop_
_entity_poly.entity_id
_entity_poly.type
_entity_poly.pdbx_seq_one_letter_code
_entity_poly.pdbx_strand_id
1 'polypeptide(L)'
;LENHRATVQHWRRKEKVSSSVPDDAEEDENSYEHRLSRLRANHKLPEFKLRCWARMLVNGTHDSEDEPPDLPFFTGKLNKVKGQAPNTTDCEARHSTADGTESKIRTRSAILQQLKDLKSLNNDGVISDDEFVGQKEKLLREISAL
;
A
#
# COMPACT_ATOMS: atom_id res chain seq x y z
N LEU A 1 -32.33 -58.20 32.16
CA LEU A 1 -32.76 -57.42 30.98
C LEU A 1 -33.89 -56.50 31.42
N GLU A 2 -33.57 -55.35 32.03
CA GLU A 2 -34.46 -54.20 31.89
C GLU A 2 -33.66 -52.94 32.19
N ASN A 3 -33.52 -52.17 31.14
CA ASN A 3 -32.61 -51.07 30.99
C ASN A 3 -33.45 -49.79 31.02
N HIS A 4 -32.91 -48.77 31.71
CA HIS A 4 -33.15 -47.34 31.43
C HIS A 4 -34.50 -46.73 31.80
N ARG A 5 -34.55 -46.03 32.94
CA ARG A 5 -35.19 -44.71 33.05
C ARG A 5 -34.45 -43.83 34.06
N ALA A 6 -33.26 -43.37 33.68
CA ALA A 6 -32.62 -42.23 34.33
C ALA A 6 -33.31 -40.95 33.82
N THR A 7 -34.09 -40.33 34.70
CA THR A 7 -34.78 -39.06 34.45
C THR A 7 -33.75 -37.92 34.42
N VAL A 8 -33.31 -37.57 33.22
CA VAL A 8 -32.50 -36.36 32.96
C VAL A 8 -33.41 -35.14 33.11
N GLN A 9 -33.55 -34.63 34.34
CA GLN A 9 -34.14 -33.31 34.60
C GLN A 9 -33.07 -32.29 34.97
N HIS A 10 -32.23 -31.93 34.00
CA HIS A 10 -31.48 -30.68 34.08
C HIS A 10 -31.29 -30.01 32.71
N TRP A 11 -32.37 -29.93 31.93
CA TRP A 11 -32.45 -29.06 30.75
C TRP A 11 -33.03 -27.69 31.11
N ARG A 12 -32.30 -26.93 31.92
CA ARG A 12 -32.54 -25.49 32.08
C ARG A 12 -31.37 -24.69 31.52
N ARG A 13 -31.02 -24.94 30.26
CA ARG A 13 -30.18 -24.03 29.46
C ARG A 13 -31.03 -23.38 28.37
N LYS A 14 -31.86 -22.46 28.85
CA LYS A 14 -32.43 -21.28 28.19
C LYS A 14 -32.00 -21.09 26.72
N GLU A 15 -32.78 -21.65 25.80
CA GLU A 15 -32.96 -21.03 24.49
C GLU A 15 -33.89 -19.82 24.69
N LYS A 16 -33.32 -18.63 24.52
CA LYS A 16 -34.10 -17.45 24.17
C LYS A 16 -33.33 -16.74 23.06
N VAL A 17 -33.67 -17.15 21.84
CA VAL A 17 -33.31 -16.46 20.61
C VAL A 17 -34.00 -15.09 20.61
N SER A 18 -33.33 -14.13 19.99
CA SER A 18 -33.87 -12.86 19.48
C SER A 18 -33.87 -11.67 20.42
N SER A 19 -32.77 -10.92 20.41
CA SER A 19 -32.73 -9.59 19.78
C SER A 19 -31.41 -8.92 20.14
N SER A 20 -30.29 -9.45 19.63
CA SER A 20 -29.09 -8.63 19.50
C SER A 20 -29.21 -7.94 18.16
N VAL A 21 -29.82 -6.77 18.17
CA VAL A 21 -29.52 -5.74 17.17
C VAL A 21 -28.04 -5.41 17.37
N PRO A 22 -27.16 -5.60 16.38
CA PRO A 22 -25.88 -4.92 16.39
C PRO A 22 -26.11 -3.50 15.84
N ASP A 23 -26.62 -2.62 16.69
CA ASP A 23 -26.36 -1.17 16.68
C ASP A 23 -25.25 -1.05 17.73
N ASP A 24 -24.01 -0.64 17.50
CA ASP A 24 -23.40 0.17 16.47
C ASP A 24 -22.37 -0.66 15.68
N ALA A 25 -22.49 -0.70 14.35
CA ALA A 25 -21.29 -0.66 13.55
C ALA A 25 -20.77 0.77 13.71
N GLU A 26 -19.88 0.99 14.68
CA GLU A 26 -18.96 2.13 14.62
C GLU A 26 -18.36 2.04 13.22
N GLU A 27 -18.81 2.89 12.31
CA GLU A 27 -18.16 3.08 11.03
C GLU A 27 -16.78 3.58 11.41
N ASP A 28 -15.83 2.65 11.61
CA ASP A 28 -14.47 2.97 11.99
C ASP A 28 -14.04 4.12 11.08
N GLU A 29 -13.93 5.33 11.62
CA GLU A 29 -13.50 6.51 10.86
C GLU A 29 -12.10 6.27 10.26
N ASN A 30 -11.41 5.26 10.80
CA ASN A 30 -10.15 4.70 10.35
C ASN A 30 -10.27 3.59 9.28
N SER A 31 -11.46 3.33 8.75
CA SER A 31 -11.69 2.35 7.70
C SER A 31 -11.01 2.78 6.41
N TYR A 32 -10.39 1.81 5.75
CA TYR A 32 -9.66 2.00 4.49
C TYR A 32 -10.48 2.75 3.44
N GLU A 33 -11.77 2.41 3.27
CA GLU A 33 -12.65 3.05 2.29
C GLU A 33 -12.98 4.50 2.65
N HIS A 34 -13.09 4.81 3.95
CA HIS A 34 -13.35 6.17 4.42
C HIS A 34 -12.13 7.07 4.19
N ARG A 35 -10.94 6.59 4.55
CA ARG A 35 -9.65 7.25 4.26
C ARG A 35 -9.44 7.44 2.75
N LEU A 36 -9.68 6.41 1.95
CA LEU A 36 -9.54 6.47 0.49
C LEU A 36 -10.50 7.48 -0.15
N SER A 37 -11.75 7.53 0.31
CA SER A 37 -12.75 8.48 -0.18
C SER A 37 -12.35 9.93 0.12
N ARG A 38 -11.86 10.20 1.33
CA ARG A 38 -11.32 11.53 1.70
C ARG A 38 -10.11 11.90 0.86
N LEU A 39 -9.19 10.97 0.62
CA LEU A 39 -8.03 11.20 -0.22
C LEU A 39 -8.43 11.47 -1.68
N ARG A 40 -9.42 10.76 -2.24
CA ARG A 40 -9.95 11.05 -3.59
C ARG A 40 -10.61 12.43 -3.68
N ALA A 41 -11.27 12.88 -2.61
CA ALA A 41 -11.91 14.19 -2.57
C ALA A 41 -10.88 15.33 -2.49
N ASN A 42 -9.81 15.14 -1.71
CA ASN A 42 -8.83 16.19 -1.42
C ASN A 42 -7.62 16.19 -2.37
N HIS A 43 -7.26 15.05 -2.97
CA HIS A 43 -6.04 14.89 -3.76
C HIS A 43 -6.29 14.41 -5.18
N LYS A 44 -5.65 15.06 -6.15
CA LYS A 44 -5.64 14.63 -7.57
C LYS A 44 -4.41 13.76 -7.87
N LEU A 45 -4.29 12.63 -7.18
CA LEU A 45 -3.25 11.63 -7.45
C LEU A 45 -3.83 10.43 -8.20
N PRO A 46 -2.99 9.65 -8.91
CA PRO A 46 -3.43 8.38 -9.48
C PRO A 46 -4.04 7.48 -8.42
N GLU A 47 -5.12 6.78 -8.77
CA GLU A 47 -5.91 5.90 -7.89
C GLU A 47 -5.03 4.92 -7.09
N PHE A 48 -4.03 4.30 -7.74
CA PHE A 48 -3.05 3.42 -7.09
C PHE A 48 -2.32 4.11 -5.92
N LYS A 49 -1.93 5.38 -6.07
CA LYS A 49 -1.24 6.13 -5.02
C LYS A 49 -2.17 6.43 -3.84
N LEU A 50 -3.42 6.79 -4.13
CA LEU A 50 -4.44 7.04 -3.10
C LEU A 50 -4.71 5.77 -2.29
N ARG A 51 -4.75 4.59 -2.93
CA ARG A 51 -4.90 3.30 -2.25
C ARG A 51 -3.73 2.96 -1.33
N CYS A 52 -2.50 3.15 -1.80
CA CYS A 52 -1.32 2.95 -0.94
C CYS A 52 -1.35 3.91 0.25
N TRP A 53 -1.69 5.18 0.04
CA TRP A 53 -1.77 6.16 1.12
C TRP A 53 -2.87 5.81 2.14
N ALA A 54 -4.06 5.43 1.67
CA ALA A 54 -5.14 4.98 2.54
C ALA A 54 -4.73 3.76 3.39
N ARG A 55 -4.02 2.79 2.81
CA ARG A 55 -3.45 1.64 3.55
C ARG A 55 -2.43 2.08 4.61
N MET A 56 -1.58 3.06 4.30
CA MET A 56 -0.60 3.56 5.27
C MET A 56 -1.25 4.28 6.47
N LEU A 57 -2.36 5.00 6.23
CA LEU A 57 -3.17 5.61 7.28
C LEU A 57 -3.87 4.56 8.17
N VAL A 58 -4.34 3.47 7.56
CA VAL A 58 -4.98 2.37 8.30
C VAL A 58 -3.96 1.58 9.12
N ASN A 59 -2.78 1.33 8.56
CA ASN A 59 -1.70 0.60 9.24
C ASN A 59 -0.93 1.46 10.26
N GLY A 60 -1.19 2.77 10.32
CA GLY A 60 -0.49 3.70 11.21
C GLY A 60 0.99 3.92 10.85
N THR A 61 1.38 3.62 9.61
CA THR A 61 2.74 3.89 9.11
C THR A 61 2.88 5.33 8.61
N HIS A 62 1.76 6.03 8.41
CA HIS A 62 1.71 7.44 8.07
C HIS A 62 0.39 8.04 8.57
N ASP A 63 0.44 9.10 9.36
CA ASP A 63 -0.75 9.67 10.03
C ASP A 63 -1.35 10.88 9.30
N SER A 64 -0.62 11.44 8.32
CA SER A 64 -1.02 12.68 7.65
C SER A 64 -1.86 12.41 6.41
N GLU A 65 -3.00 13.10 6.32
CA GLU A 65 -3.88 13.03 5.15
C GLU A 65 -3.71 14.19 4.18
N ASP A 66 -3.11 15.29 4.62
CA ASP A 66 -2.82 16.45 3.78
C ASP A 66 -1.49 16.28 3.04
N GLU A 67 -0.50 15.67 3.68
CA GLU A 67 0.82 15.47 3.10
C GLU A 67 1.00 14.02 2.64
N PRO A 68 1.31 13.80 1.34
CA PRO A 68 1.57 12.45 0.85
C PRO A 68 2.78 11.86 1.56
N PRO A 69 2.83 10.53 1.75
CA PRO A 69 3.98 9.86 2.34
C PRO A 69 5.26 10.21 1.57
N ASP A 70 6.37 10.41 2.29
CA ASP A 70 7.68 10.73 1.71
C ASP A 70 8.32 9.48 1.07
N LEU A 71 7.61 8.93 0.08
CA LEU A 71 8.04 7.80 -0.71
C LEU A 71 8.37 8.30 -2.13
N PRO A 72 9.43 7.77 -2.77
CA PRO A 72 9.83 8.17 -4.11
C PRO A 72 8.69 8.08 -5.14
N PHE A 73 7.76 7.14 -4.92
CA PHE A 73 6.61 6.95 -5.79
C PHE A 73 5.56 8.06 -5.66
N PHE A 74 5.41 8.70 -4.49
CA PHE A 74 4.52 9.86 -4.31
C PHE A 74 5.17 11.14 -4.78
N THR A 75 6.43 11.35 -4.39
CA THR A 75 7.14 12.61 -4.60
C THR A 75 7.65 12.76 -6.03
N GLY A 76 7.88 11.66 -6.77
CA GLY A 76 8.19 11.65 -8.21
C GLY A 76 9.44 12.46 -8.63
N LYS A 77 10.06 13.12 -7.67
CA LYS A 77 11.20 14.01 -7.76
C LYS A 77 11.91 13.83 -6.43
N LEU A 78 13.15 13.39 -6.51
CA LEU A 78 14.16 13.48 -5.47
C LEU A 78 13.92 14.75 -4.62
N ASN A 79 13.33 14.61 -3.44
CA ASN A 79 13.12 15.77 -2.58
C ASN A 79 14.49 16.25 -2.13
N LYS A 80 14.89 17.35 -2.77
CA LYS A 80 15.93 18.26 -2.31
C LYS A 80 15.71 18.51 -0.83
N VAL A 81 16.73 18.15 -0.05
CA VAL A 81 16.96 18.62 1.31
C VAL A 81 16.62 20.11 1.37
N LYS A 82 15.71 20.44 2.28
CA LYS A 82 15.29 21.78 2.65
C LYS A 82 16.51 22.55 3.14
N GLY A 83 17.07 23.43 2.29
CA GLY A 83 18.10 24.37 2.71
C GLY A 83 19.09 24.87 1.65
N GLN A 84 18.65 25.37 0.49
CA GLN A 84 19.38 26.48 -0.16
C GLN A 84 18.58 27.15 -1.28
N ALA A 85 18.76 28.47 -1.36
CA ALA A 85 18.01 29.47 -2.10
C ALA A 85 18.00 29.28 -3.65
N PRO A 86 17.14 30.03 -4.37
CA PRO A 86 16.87 29.80 -5.77
C PRO A 86 17.95 30.46 -6.63
N ASN A 87 18.48 29.76 -7.61
CA ASN A 87 19.08 30.41 -8.77
C ASN A 87 18.49 29.81 -10.05
N THR A 88 17.79 30.70 -10.74
CA THR A 88 17.37 30.67 -12.13
C THR A 88 18.57 30.42 -13.05
N THR A 89 18.53 29.39 -13.89
CA THR A 89 18.96 29.54 -15.28
C THR A 89 18.35 28.41 -16.13
N ASP A 90 17.51 28.83 -17.06
CA ASP A 90 17.25 28.16 -18.33
C ASP A 90 18.58 27.77 -19.01
N CYS A 91 18.70 26.57 -19.57
CA CYS A 91 19.76 26.22 -20.51
C CYS A 91 19.42 24.93 -21.25
N GLU A 92 19.30 25.09 -22.56
CA GLU A 92 19.09 24.10 -23.60
C GLU A 92 20.13 22.97 -23.67
N ALA A 93 19.69 21.90 -24.33
CA ALA A 93 20.42 21.03 -25.26
C ALA A 93 21.95 20.85 -25.11
N ARG A 94 22.33 19.58 -24.94
CA ARG A 94 23.52 18.82 -25.43
C ARG A 94 23.88 17.81 -24.32
N HIS A 95 24.11 16.53 -24.58
CA HIS A 95 25.10 15.96 -25.47
C HIS A 95 24.70 14.54 -25.91
N SER A 96 24.84 14.27 -27.21
CA SER A 96 25.00 12.93 -27.77
C SER A 96 26.33 12.31 -27.32
N THR A 97 26.41 10.98 -27.52
CA THR A 97 27.59 10.08 -27.52
C THR A 97 28.19 9.69 -26.16
N ALA A 98 27.79 8.52 -25.63
CA ALA A 98 28.70 7.45 -25.21
C ALA A 98 27.90 6.24 -24.68
N ASP A 99 28.23 5.07 -25.23
CA ASP A 99 28.13 3.73 -24.64
C ASP A 99 26.76 3.19 -24.15
N GLY A 100 26.24 2.20 -24.89
CA GLY A 100 25.02 1.48 -24.52
C GLY A 100 25.09 0.73 -23.18
N THR A 101 26.25 0.60 -22.54
CA THR A 101 26.37 -0.05 -21.22
C THR A 101 25.99 0.89 -20.07
N GLU A 102 26.27 2.19 -20.15
CA GLU A 102 25.90 3.16 -19.09
C GLU A 102 24.38 3.31 -18.96
N SER A 103 23.66 3.26 -20.09
CA SER A 103 22.19 3.27 -20.07
C SER A 103 21.62 1.99 -19.42
N LYS A 104 22.22 0.82 -19.68
CA LYS A 104 21.80 -0.46 -19.08
C LYS A 104 22.06 -0.49 -17.57
N ILE A 105 23.18 0.07 -17.12
CA ILE A 105 23.51 0.16 -15.68
C ILE A 105 22.46 1.01 -14.97
N ARG A 106 22.12 2.19 -15.51
CA ARG A 106 21.08 3.05 -14.92
C ARG A 106 19.72 2.35 -14.88
N THR A 107 19.31 1.69 -15.95
CA THR A 107 18.04 0.95 -15.99
C THR A 107 18.05 -0.23 -15.00
N ARG A 108 19.15 -0.99 -14.91
CA ARG A 108 19.29 -2.08 -13.92
C ARG A 108 19.18 -1.56 -12.49
N SER A 109 19.84 -0.44 -12.16
CA SER A 109 19.72 0.19 -10.84
C SER A 109 18.29 0.63 -10.53
N ALA A 110 17.57 1.20 -11.49
CA ALA A 110 16.18 1.61 -11.31
C ALA A 110 15.26 0.41 -11.05
N ILE A 111 15.42 -0.69 -11.79
CA ILE A 111 14.61 -1.90 -11.61
C ILE A 111 14.89 -2.56 -10.25
N LEU A 112 16.16 -2.61 -9.82
CA LEU A 112 16.52 -3.14 -8.50
C LEU A 112 15.91 -2.32 -7.36
N GLN A 113 15.86 -0.99 -7.52
CA GLN A 113 15.18 -0.12 -6.56
C GLN A 113 13.67 -0.42 -6.51
N GLN A 114 13.02 -0.57 -7.67
CA GLN A 114 11.62 -0.96 -7.73
C GLN A 114 11.34 -2.30 -7.05
N LEU A 115 12.21 -3.29 -7.23
CA LEU A 115 12.09 -4.59 -6.55
C LEU A 115 12.20 -4.46 -5.02
N LYS A 116 13.09 -3.60 -4.53
CA LYS A 116 13.25 -3.33 -3.10
C LYS A 116 11.98 -2.69 -2.52
N ASP A 117 11.45 -1.68 -3.22
CA ASP A 117 10.24 -0.97 -2.80
C ASP A 117 9.03 -1.92 -2.82
N LEU A 118 8.88 -2.71 -3.89
CA LEU A 118 7.84 -3.72 -4.03
C LEU A 118 7.91 -4.76 -2.89
N LYS A 119 9.12 -5.16 -2.47
CA LYS A 119 9.29 -6.09 -1.34
C LYS A 119 8.91 -5.44 -0.01
N SER A 120 9.20 -4.16 0.19
CA SER A 120 8.72 -3.41 1.36
C SER A 120 7.19 -3.43 1.40
N LEU A 121 6.54 -3.04 0.30
CA LEU A 121 5.08 -3.03 0.20
C LEU A 121 4.46 -4.40 0.49
N ASN A 122 5.09 -5.49 0.06
CA ASN A 122 4.64 -6.84 0.39
C ASN A 122 4.80 -7.17 1.87
N ASN A 123 5.93 -6.79 2.47
CA ASN A 123 6.18 -7.02 3.91
C ASN A 123 5.24 -6.17 4.78
N ASP A 124 4.88 -4.97 4.32
CA ASP A 124 3.97 -4.04 4.98
C ASP A 124 2.48 -4.44 4.78
N GLY A 125 2.21 -5.55 4.09
CA GLY A 125 0.86 -6.03 3.78
C GLY A 125 0.09 -5.11 2.81
N VAL A 126 0.80 -4.21 2.14
CA VAL A 126 0.21 -3.23 1.21
C VAL A 126 -0.13 -3.88 -0.13
N ILE A 127 0.56 -4.93 -0.55
CA ILE A 127 0.21 -5.74 -1.74
C ILE A 127 0.15 -7.21 -1.35
N SER A 128 -0.61 -8.01 -2.10
CA SER A 128 -0.64 -9.46 -1.87
C SER A 128 0.63 -10.15 -2.39
N ASP A 129 0.93 -11.34 -1.85
CA ASP A 129 2.06 -12.14 -2.31
C ASP A 129 1.95 -12.48 -3.80
N ASP A 130 0.74 -12.74 -4.32
CA ASP A 130 0.50 -12.99 -5.74
C ASP A 130 0.82 -11.75 -6.61
N GLU A 131 0.41 -10.56 -6.17
CA GLU A 131 0.73 -9.29 -6.85
C GLU A 131 2.24 -9.01 -6.84
N PHE A 132 2.89 -9.25 -5.70
CA PHE A 132 4.34 -9.12 -5.55
C PHE A 132 5.07 -10.06 -6.51
N VAL A 133 4.69 -11.34 -6.55
CA VAL A 133 5.32 -12.34 -7.43
C VAL A 133 5.16 -11.95 -8.90
N GLY A 134 3.95 -11.58 -9.33
CA GLY A 134 3.69 -11.18 -10.72
C GLY A 134 4.50 -9.95 -11.15
N GLN A 135 4.60 -8.93 -10.30
CA GLN A 135 5.40 -7.73 -10.58
C GLN A 135 6.91 -8.03 -10.55
N LYS A 136 7.37 -8.86 -9.60
CA LYS A 136 8.76 -9.29 -9.49
C LYS A 136 9.22 -10.02 -10.75
N GLU A 137 8.43 -10.96 -11.25
CA GLU A 137 8.77 -11.72 -12.47
C GLU A 137 8.88 -10.81 -13.70
N LYS A 138 7.98 -9.83 -13.82
CA LYS A 138 8.02 -8.86 -14.92
C LYS A 138 9.32 -8.04 -14.89
N LEU A 139 9.70 -7.52 -13.72
CA LEU A 139 10.92 -6.73 -13.54
C LEU A 139 12.19 -7.55 -13.75
N LEU A 140 12.20 -8.81 -13.31
CA LEU A 140 13.33 -9.72 -13.57
C LEU A 140 13.48 -10.02 -15.07
N ARG A 141 12.38 -10.21 -15.79
CA ARG A 141 12.39 -10.39 -17.25
C ARG A 141 12.96 -9.15 -17.95
N GLU A 142 12.63 -7.95 -17.47
CA GLU A 142 13.16 -6.70 -18.00
C GLU A 142 14.68 -6.58 -17.77
N ILE A 143 15.19 -6.95 -16.58
CA ILE A 143 16.63 -7.02 -16.32
C ILE A 143 17.33 -8.01 -17.26
N SER A 144 16.73 -9.18 -17.51
CA SER A 144 17.30 -10.17 -18.43
C SER A 144 17.27 -9.73 -19.90
N ALA A 145 16.39 -8.81 -20.27
CA ALA A 145 16.28 -8.26 -21.62
C ALA A 145 17.25 -7.09 -21.90
N LEU A 146 17.92 -6.55 -20.87
CA LEU A 146 18.94 -5.49 -20.96
C LEU A 146 20.34 -6.02 -21.29
#